data_AF-A0A397VK25-F1
#
_entry.id   AF-A0A397VK25-F1
#
_cell.length_a   1.000
_cell.length_b   1.000
_cell.length_c   1.000
_cell.angle_alpha   90.00
_cell.angle_beta   90.00
_cell.angle_gamma   90.00
#
_symmetry.space_group_name_H-M   'P 1'
#
loop_
_entity.id
_entity.type
_entity.pdbx_description
1 polymer ?
#
loop_
_entity_poly.entity_id
_entity_poly.type
_entity_poly.pdbx_seq_one_letter_code
_entity_poly.pdbx_strand_id
1 'polypeptide(L)'
;MDLVKAGGYRKKANVPYPYMYATKEEAEQDRNKLIFNCYQRAHQNTLENYPQFLLTLMVGGLKHPIISSVGGGIWILGRLFYAWGYHTGEPSKRSRGFFSYIGVLALVGTTISTAISLLKQ
;
A
#
# COMPACT_ATOMS: atom_id res chain seq x y z
N MET A 1 8.65 0.78 -6.34
CA MET A 1 8.50 -0.07 -7.55
C MET A 1 7.29 0.31 -8.40
N ASP A 2 6.12 0.55 -7.80
CA ASP A 2 4.89 0.79 -8.57
C ASP A 2 4.88 2.10 -9.38
N LEU A 3 5.52 3.18 -8.89
CA LEU A 3 5.59 4.46 -9.63
C LEU A 3 6.36 4.35 -10.95
N VAL A 4 7.49 3.63 -10.97
CA VAL A 4 8.28 3.39 -12.19
C VAL A 4 7.46 2.57 -13.19
N LYS A 5 6.75 1.55 -12.70
CA LYS A 5 5.87 0.72 -13.53
C LYS A 5 4.68 1.53 -14.06
N ALA A 6 4.04 2.34 -13.22
CA ALA A 6 2.94 3.22 -13.62
C ALA A 6 3.37 4.18 -14.75
N GLY A 7 4.58 4.76 -14.68
CA GLY A 7 5.14 5.57 -15.77
C GLY A 7 5.34 4.79 -17.07
N GLY A 8 5.84 3.55 -16.98
CA GLY A 8 5.97 2.66 -18.15
C GLY A 8 4.63 2.26 -18.76
N TYR A 9 3.63 1.95 -17.93
CA TYR A 9 2.28 1.63 -18.38
C TYR A 9 1.51 2.85 -18.88
N ARG A 10 1.82 4.05 -18.41
CA ARG A 10 1.28 5.31 -18.95
C ARG A 10 1.62 5.45 -20.44
N LYS A 11 2.88 5.20 -20.79
CA LYS A 11 3.36 5.23 -22.18
C LYS A 11 2.64 4.19 -23.04
N LYS A 12 2.37 3.00 -22.48
CA LYS A 12 1.62 1.94 -23.18
C LYS A 12 0.12 2.26 -23.34
N ALA A 13 -0.46 2.92 -22.34
CA ALA A 13 -1.86 3.30 -22.31
C ALA A 13 -2.16 4.61 -23.04
N ASN A 14 -1.13 5.29 -23.58
CA ASN A 14 -1.23 6.58 -24.29
C ASN A 14 -2.07 7.63 -23.54
N VAL A 15 -1.94 7.70 -22.20
CA VAL A 15 -2.66 8.69 -21.39
C VAL A 15 -1.89 10.03 -21.40
N PRO A 16 -2.41 11.09 -22.05
CA PRO A 16 -1.72 12.36 -22.15
C PRO A 16 -1.60 13.05 -20.79
N TYR A 17 -0.55 13.85 -20.61
CA TYR A 17 -0.49 14.79 -19.49
C TYR A 17 -1.49 15.93 -19.74
N PRO A 18 -2.17 16.48 -18.72
CA PRO A 18 -1.96 16.31 -17.27
C PRO A 18 -2.84 15.23 -16.61
N TYR A 19 -3.59 14.42 -17.39
CA TYR A 19 -4.55 13.49 -16.81
C TYR A 19 -3.87 12.39 -15.97
N MET A 20 -4.44 12.15 -14.79
CA MET A 20 -3.91 11.20 -13.81
C MET A 20 -4.38 9.76 -14.09
N TYR A 21 -5.59 9.62 -14.62
CA TYR A 21 -6.25 8.36 -14.93
C TYR A 21 -6.78 8.41 -16.36
N ALA A 22 -6.88 7.24 -17.01
CA ALA A 22 -7.76 7.08 -18.16
C ALA A 22 -9.22 7.17 -17.69
N THR A 23 -10.12 7.66 -18.55
CA THR A 23 -11.54 7.73 -18.21
C THR A 23 -12.12 6.32 -18.02
N LYS A 24 -13.25 6.21 -17.32
CA LYS A 24 -13.87 4.91 -17.03
C LYS A 24 -14.23 4.17 -18.32
N GLU A 25 -14.80 4.88 -19.29
CA GLU A 25 -15.17 4.35 -20.60
C GLU A 25 -13.95 3.79 -21.36
N GLU A 26 -12.85 4.52 -21.35
CA GLU A 26 -11.61 4.09 -22.00
C GLU A 26 -10.94 2.91 -21.29
N ALA A 27 -11.02 2.86 -19.96
CA ALA A 27 -10.47 1.77 -19.17
C ALA A 27 -11.30 0.48 -19.30
N GLU A 28 -12.61 0.57 -19.53
CA GLU A 28 -13.45 -0.59 -19.79
C GLU A 28 -13.23 -1.17 -21.20
N GLN A 29 -12.85 -0.31 -22.16
CA GLN A 29 -12.59 -0.70 -23.54
C GLN A 29 -11.14 -1.18 -23.78
N ASP A 30 -10.15 -0.56 -23.13
CA ASP A 30 -8.73 -0.90 -23.28
C ASP A 30 -8.13 -1.43 -21.97
N ARG A 31 -7.73 -2.71 -22.02
CA ARG A 31 -7.08 -3.40 -20.90
C ARG A 31 -5.78 -2.71 -20.46
N ASN A 32 -5.02 -2.08 -21.35
CA ASN A 32 -3.79 -1.38 -20.98
C ASN A 32 -4.08 -0.14 -20.13
N LYS A 33 -5.15 0.60 -20.48
CA LYS A 33 -5.64 1.76 -19.71
C LYS A 33 -6.19 1.32 -18.35
N LEU A 34 -6.90 0.19 -18.29
CA LEU A 34 -7.34 -0.41 -17.03
C LEU A 34 -6.16 -0.74 -16.13
N ILE A 35 -5.14 -1.42 -16.66
CA ILE A 35 -3.93 -1.79 -15.92
C ILE A 35 -3.20 -0.53 -15.44
N PHE A 36 -3.07 0.50 -16.27
CA PHE A 36 -2.49 1.78 -15.85
C PHE A 36 -3.24 2.39 -14.66
N ASN A 37 -4.57 2.46 -14.74
CA ASN A 37 -5.40 2.94 -13.63
C ASN A 37 -5.22 2.08 -12.37
N CYS A 38 -5.08 0.76 -12.52
CA CYS A 38 -4.79 -0.16 -11.42
C CYS A 38 -3.44 0.12 -10.76
N TYR A 39 -2.36 0.27 -11.53
CA TYR A 39 -1.03 0.64 -11.00
C TYR A 39 -1.09 1.96 -10.24
N GLN A 40 -1.78 2.96 -10.80
CA GLN A 40 -1.90 4.28 -10.20
C GLN A 40 -2.67 4.24 -8.88
N ARG A 41 -3.80 3.52 -8.83
CA ARG A 41 -4.59 3.40 -7.60
C ARG A 41 -3.86 2.60 -6.52
N ALA A 42 -3.15 1.52 -6.89
CA ALA A 42 -2.33 0.76 -5.95
C ALA A 42 -1.22 1.62 -5.32
N HIS A 43 -0.59 2.48 -6.12
CA HIS A 43 0.41 3.42 -5.64
C HIS A 43 -0.19 4.45 -4.68
N GLN A 44 -1.28 5.12 -5.08
CA GLN A 44 -1.96 6.10 -4.22
C GLN A 44 -2.42 5.50 -2.88
N ASN A 45 -3.02 4.31 -2.92
CA ASN A 45 -3.43 3.65 -1.68
C ASN A 45 -2.24 3.34 -0.76
N THR A 46 -1.06 3.08 -1.32
CA THR A 46 0.15 2.93 -0.51
C THR A 46 0.54 4.26 0.13
N LEU A 47 0.53 5.35 -0.63
CA LEU A 47 0.82 6.68 -0.10
C LEU A 47 -0.16 7.15 0.97
N GLU A 48 -1.45 6.80 0.86
CA GLU A 48 -2.47 7.10 1.86
C GLU A 48 -2.17 6.42 3.22
N ASN A 49 -1.60 5.20 3.19
CA ASN A 49 -1.35 4.41 4.40
C ASN A 49 0.09 4.53 4.93
N TYR A 50 1.03 4.97 4.09
CA TYR A 50 2.45 4.99 4.41
C TYR A 50 2.82 5.89 5.60
N PRO A 51 2.26 7.11 5.77
CA PRO A 51 2.55 7.95 6.93
C PRO A 51 2.14 7.28 8.25
N GLN A 52 0.95 6.70 8.29
CA GLN A 52 0.44 6.00 9.49
C GLN A 52 1.29 4.76 9.82
N PHE A 53 1.70 4.02 8.79
CA PHE A 53 2.61 2.90 8.95
C PHE A 53 3.96 3.33 9.55
N LEU A 54 4.59 4.37 8.99
CA LEU A 54 5.88 4.87 9.50
C LEU A 54 5.77 5.36 10.94
N LEU A 55 4.68 6.07 11.28
CA LEU A 55 4.45 6.56 12.63
C LEU A 55 4.34 5.42 13.64
N THR A 56 3.50 4.42 13.34
CA THR A 56 3.30 3.27 14.25
C THR A 56 4.53 2.37 14.36
N LEU A 57 5.30 2.23 13.27
CA LEU A 57 6.59 1.53 13.29
C LEU A 57 7.62 2.25 14.17
N MET A 58 7.75 3.57 14.02
CA MET A 58 8.70 4.36 14.80
C MET A 58 8.35 4.36 16.28
N VAL A 59 7.10 4.69 16.63
CA VAL A 59 6.66 4.81 18.03
C VAL A 59 6.59 3.45 18.72
N GLY A 60 6.06 2.42 18.05
CA GLY A 60 6.06 1.06 18.59
C GLY A 60 7.48 0.51 18.78
N GLY A 61 8.37 0.80 17.84
CA GLY A 61 9.76 0.33 17.83
C GLY A 61 10.64 0.90 18.95
N LEU A 62 10.27 2.05 19.54
CA LEU A 62 11.03 2.64 20.66
C LEU A 62 11.12 1.71 21.88
N LYS A 63 10.02 1.00 22.18
CA LYS A 63 9.96 0.08 23.33
C LYS A 63 10.00 -1.39 22.90
N HIS A 64 9.44 -1.72 21.74
CA HIS A 64 9.28 -3.09 21.26
C HIS A 64 9.94 -3.31 19.89
N PRO A 65 11.26 -3.13 19.75
CA PRO A 65 11.95 -3.09 18.46
C PRO A 65 11.77 -4.37 17.63
N ILE A 66 11.80 -5.54 18.27
CA ILE A 66 11.66 -6.84 17.58
C ILE A 66 10.23 -7.03 17.05
N ILE A 67 9.22 -6.85 17.91
CA ILE A 67 7.81 -7.06 17.54
C ILE A 67 7.40 -6.06 16.45
N SER A 68 7.81 -4.80 16.58
CA SER A 68 7.50 -3.77 15.58
C SER A 68 8.22 -4.03 14.25
N SER A 69 9.46 -4.54 14.26
CA SER A 69 10.17 -4.94 13.03
C SER A 69 9.47 -6.10 12.30
N VAL A 70 9.03 -7.14 13.05
CA VAL A 70 8.29 -8.27 12.48
C VAL A 70 6.94 -7.81 11.93
N GLY A 71 6.17 -7.04 12.70
CA GLY A 71 4.89 -6.47 12.25
C GLY A 71 5.05 -5.58 11.02
N GLY A 72 6.13 -4.80 10.97
CA GLY A 72 6.52 -4.00 9.82
C GLY A 72 6.81 -4.85 8.58
N GLY A 73 7.57 -5.93 8.74
CA GLY A 73 7.85 -6.89 7.67
C GLY A 73 6.58 -7.55 7.10
N ILE A 74 5.67 -7.99 7.98
CA ILE A 74 4.38 -8.57 7.58
C ILE A 74 3.56 -7.56 6.78
N TRP A 75 3.54 -6.29 7.20
CA TRP A 75 2.85 -5.23 6.48
C TRP A 75 3.43 -5.02 5.08
N ILE A 76 4.76 -4.92 4.96
CA ILE A 76 5.46 -4.74 3.66
C ILE A 76 5.13 -5.91 2.72
N LEU A 77 5.21 -7.15 3.20
CA LEU A 77 4.85 -8.33 2.40
C LEU A 77 3.40 -8.24 1.93
N GLY A 78 2.47 -7.92 2.82
CA GLY A 78 1.06 -7.76 2.46
C GLY A 78 0.83 -6.68 1.40
N ARG A 79 1.58 -5.58 1.43
CA ARG A 79 1.54 -4.55 0.36
C ARG A 79 2.05 -5.08 -0.97
N LEU A 80 3.07 -5.93 -0.99
CA LEU A 80 3.56 -6.57 -2.22
C LEU A 80 2.48 -7.48 -2.84
N PHE A 81 1.82 -8.31 -2.03
CA PHE A 81 0.73 -9.17 -2.49
C PHE A 81 -0.52 -8.38 -2.90
N TYR A 82 -0.83 -7.28 -2.20
CA TYR A 82 -1.89 -6.35 -2.57
C TYR A 82 -1.63 -5.76 -3.97
N ALA A 83 -0.43 -5.18 -4.18
CA ALA A 83 -0.05 -4.57 -5.45
C ALA A 83 -0.04 -5.62 -6.57
N TRP A 84 0.53 -6.80 -6.33
CA TRP A 84 0.56 -7.88 -7.31
C TRP A 84 -0.85 -8.34 -7.72
N GLY A 85 -1.78 -8.44 -6.77
CA GLY A 85 -3.20 -8.69 -7.06
C GLY A 85 -3.82 -7.59 -7.92
N TYR A 86 -3.59 -6.33 -7.57
CA TYR A 86 -4.11 -5.17 -8.30
C TYR A 86 -3.60 -5.09 -9.75
N HIS A 87 -2.34 -5.47 -9.98
CA HIS A 87 -1.69 -5.42 -11.30
C HIS A 87 -2.25 -6.43 -12.31
N THR A 88 -3.07 -7.39 -11.87
CA THR A 88 -3.72 -8.37 -12.77
C THR A 88 -4.85 -7.76 -13.61
N GLY A 89 -5.30 -6.54 -13.29
CA GLY A 89 -6.43 -5.88 -13.94
C GLY A 89 -7.80 -6.22 -13.32
N GLU A 90 -7.81 -7.03 -12.25
CA GLU A 90 -9.02 -7.33 -11.48
C GLU A 90 -8.90 -6.72 -10.07
N PRO A 91 -9.66 -5.64 -9.77
CA PRO A 91 -9.61 -4.98 -8.47
C PRO A 91 -9.96 -5.89 -7.28
N SER A 92 -10.74 -6.96 -7.50
CA SER A 92 -11.13 -7.93 -6.47
C SER A 92 -9.95 -8.75 -5.94
N LYS A 93 -8.92 -9.00 -6.77
CA LYS A 93 -7.72 -9.79 -6.39
C LYS A 93 -6.81 -9.07 -5.38
N ARG A 94 -7.14 -7.84 -4.99
CA ARG A 94 -6.47 -7.08 -3.93
C ARG A 94 -6.54 -7.74 -2.54
N SER A 95 -7.55 -8.59 -2.32
CA SER A 95 -7.76 -9.33 -1.06
C SER A 95 -6.59 -10.25 -0.68
N ARG A 96 -5.73 -10.60 -1.66
CA ARG A 96 -4.50 -11.37 -1.42
C ARG A 96 -3.57 -10.72 -0.40
N GLY A 97 -3.62 -9.38 -0.25
CA GLY A 97 -2.84 -8.65 0.74
C GLY A 97 -3.47 -8.55 2.13
N PHE A 98 -4.66 -9.12 2.37
CA PHE A 98 -5.43 -8.91 3.62
C PHE A 98 -4.67 -9.34 4.88
N PHE A 99 -3.75 -10.31 4.78
CA PHE A 99 -2.92 -10.70 5.91
C PHE A 99 -2.03 -9.55 6.45
N SER A 100 -1.84 -8.44 5.70
CA SER A 100 -1.16 -7.23 6.19
C SER A 100 -1.78 -6.69 7.47
N TYR A 101 -3.08 -6.91 7.69
CA TYR A 101 -3.79 -6.45 8.89
C TYR A 101 -3.22 -7.07 10.18
N ILE A 102 -2.65 -8.27 10.12
CA ILE A 102 -1.95 -8.88 11.26
C ILE A 102 -0.76 -8.00 11.67
N GLY A 103 0.01 -7.53 10.70
CA GLY A 103 1.13 -6.60 10.92
C GLY A 103 0.66 -5.25 11.48
N VAL A 104 -0.45 -4.71 10.96
CA VAL A 104 -1.05 -3.46 11.49
C VAL A 104 -1.47 -3.62 12.95
N LEU A 105 -2.14 -4.72 13.30
CA LEU A 105 -2.58 -4.97 14.67
C LEU A 105 -1.39 -5.08 15.64
N ALA A 106 -0.32 -5.75 15.22
CA ALA A 106 0.92 -5.81 16.00
C ALA A 106 1.53 -4.40 16.20
N LEU A 107 1.62 -3.60 15.15
CA LEU A 107 2.15 -2.23 15.21
C LEU A 107 1.32 -1.31 16.11
N VAL A 108 0.00 -1.36 15.99
CA VAL A 108 -0.91 -0.60 16.86
C VAL A 108 -0.78 -1.04 18.32
N GLY A 109 -0.73 -2.35 18.58
CA GLY A 109 -0.54 -2.89 19.93
C GLY A 109 0.76 -2.44 20.57
N THR A 110 1.88 -2.50 19.83
CA THR A 110 3.18 -2.01 20.31
C THR A 110 3.17 -0.50 20.55
N THR A 111 2.52 0.28 19.68
CA THR A 111 2.38 1.74 19.83
C THR A 111 1.61 2.11 21.09
N ILE A 112 0.47 1.46 21.34
CA ILE A 112 -0.34 1.68 22.55
C ILE A 112 0.46 1.30 23.81
N SER A 113 1.20 0.19 23.78
CA SER A 113 2.06 -0.23 24.90
C SER A 113 3.16 0.80 25.19
N THR A 114 3.78 1.37 24.16
CA THR A 114 4.74 2.47 24.31
C THR A 114 4.07 3.69 24.92
N ALA A 115 2.90 4.10 24.42
CA ALA A 115 2.17 5.27 24.92
C ALA A 115 1.79 5.13 26.40
N ILE A 116 1.27 3.97 26.82
CA ILE A 116 0.96 3.70 28.24
C ILE A 116 2.23 3.75 29.10
N SER A 117 3.37 3.32 28.57
CA SER A 117 4.64 3.38 29.30
C SER A 117 5.09 4.82 29.58
N LEU A 118 4.83 5.73 28.64
CA LEU A 118 5.18 7.14 28.77
C LEU A 118 4.26 7.87 29.76
N LEU A 119 3.00 7.47 29.86
CA LEU A 119 2.05 8.03 30.83
C LEU A 119 2.31 7.57 32.28
N LYS A 120 3.08 6.51 32.46
CA LYS A 120 3.44 5.96 33.78
C LYS A 120 4.80 6.45 34.29
N GLN A 121 5.48 7.29 33.51
CA GLN A 121 6.69 8.02 33.93
C GLN A 121 6.29 9.33 34.60
#